data_AF-A0A4Q4CYW9-F1
#
_entry.id   AF-A0A4Q4CYW9-F1
#
_cell.length_a   1.000
_cell.length_b   1.000
_cell.length_c   1.000
_cell.angle_alpha   90.00
_cell.angle_beta   90.00
_cell.angle_gamma   90.00
#
_symmetry.space_group_name_H-M   'P 1'
#
loop_
_entity.id
_entity.type
_entity.pdbx_description
1 polymer ?
#
loop_
_entity_poly.entity_id
_entity_poly.type
_entity_poly.pdbx_seq_one_letter_code
_entity_poly.pdbx_strand_id
1 'polypeptide(L)'
;MSRSPNADLAPLIKLLQAGVPPSRAATEFARVLAIWTAELQDDNEQLQERLAGLAEQMAAGVEEMHEGIAEASDKGKPTLRRILATHEAVLDAVRQAQGAG
;
A
#
# COMPACT_ATOMS: atom_id res chain seq x y z
N MET A 1 21.53 4.87 -13.03
CA MET A 1 21.22 4.90 -11.59
C MET A 1 20.00 4.03 -11.37
N SER A 2 20.09 2.97 -10.56
CA SER A 2 18.90 2.19 -10.19
C SER A 2 17.90 3.10 -9.48
N ARG A 3 16.60 2.93 -9.75
CA ARG A 3 15.56 3.71 -9.06
C ARG A 3 15.47 3.20 -7.63
N SER A 4 15.20 4.08 -6.68
CA SER A 4 15.02 3.67 -5.28
C SER A 4 13.57 3.20 -5.09
N PRO A 5 13.32 1.96 -4.62
CA PRO A 5 11.96 1.48 -4.37
C PRO A 5 11.15 2.41 -3.44
N ASN A 6 11.80 3.01 -2.45
CA ASN A 6 11.19 3.98 -1.55
C ASN A 6 10.78 5.28 -2.25
N ALA A 7 11.55 5.72 -3.24
CA ALA A 7 11.21 6.90 -4.03
C ALA A 7 9.99 6.65 -4.92
N ASP A 8 9.85 5.42 -5.44
CA ASP A 8 8.69 5.04 -6.25
C ASP A 8 7.40 4.97 -5.40
N LEU A 9 7.51 4.56 -4.13
CA LEU A 9 6.39 4.52 -3.17
C LEU A 9 5.99 5.89 -2.60
N ALA A 10 6.85 6.91 -2.68
CA ALA A 10 6.58 8.21 -2.04
C ALA A 10 5.24 8.86 -2.44
N PRO A 11 4.79 8.82 -3.70
CA PRO A 11 3.46 9.31 -4.08
C PRO A 11 2.33 8.48 -3.46
N LEU A 12 2.45 7.15 -3.42
CA LEU A 12 1.47 6.25 -2.80
C LEU A 12 1.32 6.56 -1.31
N ILE A 13 2.43 6.71 -0.59
CA ILE A 13 2.43 7.04 0.84
C ILE A 13 1.66 8.35 1.11
N LYS A 14 1.85 9.37 0.29
CA LYS A 14 1.10 10.65 0.42
C LYS A 14 -0.41 10.45 0.24
N LEU A 15 -0.82 9.58 -0.69
CA LEU A 15 -2.24 9.27 -0.91
C LEU A 15 -2.86 8.52 0.28
N LEU A 16 -2.11 7.56 0.82
CA LEU A 16 -2.50 6.80 2.02
C LEU A 16 -2.72 7.73 3.22
N GLN A 17 -1.76 8.62 3.50
CA GLN A 17 -1.87 9.60 4.59
C GLN A 17 -3.03 10.59 4.43
N ALA A 18 -3.38 10.94 3.18
CA ALA A 18 -4.49 11.85 2.89
C ALA A 18 -5.87 11.18 3.01
N GLY A 19 -5.95 9.85 3.09
CA GLY A 19 -7.21 9.10 3.09
C GLY A 19 -8.03 9.35 1.83
N VAL A 20 -7.36 9.37 0.67
CA VAL A 20 -8.02 9.52 -0.63
C VAL A 20 -8.95 8.33 -0.92
N PRO A 21 -9.87 8.42 -1.89
CA PRO A 21 -10.69 7.28 -2.29
C PRO A 21 -9.83 6.04 -2.58
N PRO A 22 -10.23 4.84 -2.09
CA PRO A 22 -9.44 3.62 -2.22
C PRO A 22 -8.97 3.32 -3.66
N SER A 23 -9.84 3.55 -4.64
CA SER A 23 -9.54 3.37 -6.07
C SER A 23 -8.35 4.23 -6.54
N ARG A 24 -8.20 5.44 -6.02
CA ARG A 24 -7.08 6.33 -6.39
C ARG A 24 -5.74 5.81 -5.86
N ALA A 25 -5.73 5.27 -4.64
CA ALA A 25 -4.52 4.70 -4.06
C ALA A 25 -4.15 3.36 -4.74
N ALA A 26 -5.14 2.52 -5.04
CA ALA A 26 -4.93 1.28 -5.80
C ALA A 26 -4.37 1.55 -7.22
N THR A 27 -4.87 2.57 -7.92
CA THR A 27 -4.32 2.98 -9.23
C THR A 27 -2.87 3.44 -9.10
N GLU A 28 -2.52 4.18 -8.04
CA GLU A 28 -1.14 4.60 -7.81
C GLU A 28 -0.23 3.40 -7.51
N PHE A 29 -0.71 2.43 -6.74
CA PHE A 29 0.03 1.18 -6.53
C PHE A 29 0.24 0.41 -7.84
N ALA A 30 -0.76 0.33 -8.72
CA ALA A 30 -0.61 -0.30 -10.04
C ALA A 30 0.49 0.39 -10.88
N ARG A 31 0.64 1.71 -10.77
CA ARG A 31 1.76 2.45 -11.40
C ARG A 31 3.11 2.05 -10.82
N VAL A 32 3.21 1.91 -9.50
CA VAL A 32 4.45 1.46 -8.82
C VAL A 32 4.80 0.04 -9.24
N LEU A 33 3.83 -0.87 -9.24
CA LEU A 33 4.00 -2.25 -9.68
C LEU A 33 4.55 -2.30 -11.11
N ALA A 34 3.96 -1.55 -12.04
CA ALA A 34 4.43 -1.49 -13.43
C ALA A 34 5.89 -0.98 -13.54
N ILE A 35 6.30 -0.03 -12.69
CA ILE A 35 7.68 0.45 -12.64
C ILE A 35 8.62 -0.64 -12.14
N TRP A 36 8.27 -1.33 -11.06
CA TRP A 36 9.09 -2.39 -10.50
C TRP A 36 9.20 -3.59 -11.43
N THR A 37 8.10 -4.04 -12.02
CA THR A 37 8.11 -5.11 -13.03
C THR A 37 9.00 -4.76 -14.22
N ALA A 38 8.95 -3.51 -14.72
CA ALA A 38 9.80 -3.06 -15.82
C ALA A 38 11.28 -2.91 -15.42
N GLU A 39 11.57 -2.45 -14.20
CA GLU A 39 12.94 -2.33 -13.68
C GLU A 39 13.60 -3.71 -13.51
N LEU A 40 12.84 -4.68 -13.01
CA LEU A 40 13.33 -6.00 -12.63
C LEU A 40 13.42 -6.99 -13.80
N GLN A 41 12.90 -6.65 -14.98
CA GLN A 41 13.04 -7.46 -16.21
C GLN A 41 12.76 -8.96 -15.99
N ASP A 42 11.63 -9.28 -15.35
CA ASP A 42 11.21 -10.65 -15.03
C ASP A 42 11.97 -11.35 -13.88
N ASP A 43 12.79 -10.63 -13.09
CA ASP A 43 13.26 -11.11 -11.78
C ASP A 43 12.07 -11.16 -10.79
N ASN A 44 11.30 -12.24 -10.92
CA ASN A 44 10.10 -12.47 -10.13
C ASN A 44 10.43 -12.70 -8.66
N GLU A 45 11.58 -13.30 -8.33
CA GLU A 45 11.99 -13.50 -6.94
C GLU A 45 12.19 -12.16 -6.24
N GLN A 46 12.94 -11.24 -6.86
CA GLN A 46 13.15 -9.91 -6.30
C GLN A 46 11.85 -9.08 -6.29
N LEU A 47 10.98 -9.25 -7.28
CA LEU A 47 9.66 -8.60 -7.27
C LEU A 47 8.79 -9.10 -6.11
N GLN A 48 8.73 -10.42 -5.90
CA GLN A 48 7.99 -11.03 -4.80
C GLN A 48 8.55 -10.63 -3.44
N GLU A 49 9.87 -10.53 -3.28
CA GLU A 49 10.50 -10.02 -2.06
C GLU A 49 10.08 -8.57 -1.76
N ARG A 50 10.10 -7.68 -2.77
CA ARG A 50 9.64 -6.29 -2.61
C ARG A 50 8.15 -6.23 -2.23
N LEU A 51 7.32 -7.05 -2.86
CA LEU A 51 5.89 -7.11 -2.58
C LEU A 51 5.60 -7.69 -1.18
N ALA A 52 6.36 -8.71 -0.75
CA ALA A 52 6.25 -9.28 0.59
C ALA A 52 6.59 -8.27 1.68
N GLY A 53 7.73 -7.56 1.54
CA GLY A 53 8.09 -6.50 2.48
C GLY A 53 7.06 -5.38 2.56
N LEU A 54 6.47 -4.99 1.43
CA LEU A 54 5.39 -4.01 1.41
C LEU A 54 4.10 -4.54 2.07
N ALA A 55 3.72 -5.78 1.80
CA ALA A 55 2.54 -6.41 2.39
C ALA A 55 2.65 -6.49 3.92
N GLU A 56 3.82 -6.87 4.45
CA GLU A 56 4.08 -6.93 5.89
C GLU A 56 3.97 -5.56 6.55
N GLN A 57 4.61 -4.53 5.98
CA GLN A 57 4.53 -3.16 6.49
C GLN A 57 3.10 -2.64 6.50
N MET A 58 2.34 -2.91 5.43
CA MET A 58 0.96 -2.49 5.31
C MET A 58 0.03 -3.25 6.26
N ALA A 59 0.23 -4.55 6.45
CA ALA A 59 -0.55 -5.35 7.40
C ALA A 59 -0.37 -4.82 8.83
N ALA A 60 0.88 -4.56 9.25
CA ALA A 60 1.17 -3.98 10.55
C ALA A 60 0.50 -2.60 10.73
N GLY A 61 0.60 -1.72 9.72
CA GLY A 61 -0.08 -0.42 9.77
C GLY A 61 -1.61 -0.52 9.85
N VAL A 62 -2.21 -1.48 9.15
CA VAL A 62 -3.66 -1.74 9.21
C VAL A 62 -4.09 -2.23 10.59
N GLU A 63 -3.29 -3.08 11.25
CA GLU A 63 -3.53 -3.53 12.62
C GLU A 63 -3.48 -2.35 13.61
N GLU A 64 -2.43 -1.53 13.55
CA GLU A 64 -2.29 -0.33 14.38
C GLU A 64 -3.47 0.65 14.19
N MET A 65 -3.95 0.79 12.95
CA MET A 65 -5.11 1.64 12.66
C MET A 65 -6.42 1.09 13.23
N HIS A 66 -6.61 -0.23 13.23
CA HIS A 66 -7.78 -0.85 13.86
C HIS A 66 -7.80 -0.58 15.37
N GLU A 67 -6.65 -0.73 16.04
CA GLU A 67 -6.50 -0.41 17.46
C GLU A 67 -6.78 1.07 17.72
N GLY A 68 -6.17 1.97 16.94
CA GLY A 68 -6.40 3.41 17.05
C GLY A 68 -7.87 3.82 16.82
N ILE A 69 -8.60 3.13 15.94
CA ILE A 69 -10.04 3.36 15.72
C ILE A 69 -10.87 2.91 16.92
N ALA A 70 -10.51 1.79 17.56
CA ALA A 70 -11.20 1.29 18.74
C ALA A 70 -11.09 2.28 19.91
N GLU A 71 -9.93 2.93 20.06
CA GLU A 71 -9.65 3.91 21.12
C GLU A 71 -10.09 5.35 20.79
N ALA A 72 -10.36 5.65 19.51
CA ALA A 72 -10.74 6.99 19.09
C ALA A 72 -12.13 7.43 19.61
N SER A 73 -12.30 8.75 19.77
CA SER A 73 -13.63 9.33 19.99
C SER A 73 -14.54 9.17 18.77
N ASP A 74 -15.85 9.10 18.98
CA ASP A 74 -16.82 8.90 17.88
C ASP A 74 -16.76 9.97 16.78
N LYS A 75 -16.33 11.20 17.13
CA LYS A 75 -16.13 12.27 16.15
C LYS A 75 -14.94 12.03 15.20
N GLY A 76 -13.92 11.29 15.66
CA GLY A 76 -12.71 10.99 14.87
C GLY A 76 -12.80 9.69 14.05
N LYS A 77 -13.64 8.74 14.46
CA LYS A 77 -13.79 7.42 13.82
C LYS A 77 -14.09 7.48 12.32
N PRO A 78 -14.96 8.36 11.78
CA PRO A 78 -15.24 8.38 10.35
C PRO A 78 -14.01 8.66 9.48
N THR A 79 -13.17 9.63 9.89
CA THR A 79 -11.94 9.96 9.17
C THR A 79 -10.94 8.81 9.22
N LEU A 80 -10.74 8.21 10.39
CA LEU A 80 -9.82 7.08 10.55
C LEU A 80 -10.28 5.86 9.75
N ARG A 81 -11.58 5.54 9.74
CA ARG A 81 -12.15 4.46 8.91
C ARG A 81 -11.94 4.70 7.42
N ARG A 82 -12.03 5.95 6.95
CA ARG A 82 -11.74 6.27 5.55
C ARG A 82 -10.27 6.04 5.21
N ILE A 83 -9.35 6.48 6.07
CA ILE A 83 -7.92 6.25 5.88
C ILE A 83 -7.62 4.74 5.91
N LEU A 84 -8.24 4.00 6.82
CA LEU A 84 -8.11 2.54 6.92
C LEU A 84 -8.55 1.86 5.63
N ALA A 85 -9.72 2.19 5.11
CA ALA A 85 -10.22 1.65 3.84
C ALA A 85 -9.27 1.92 2.66
N THR A 86 -8.56 3.07 2.66
CA THR A 86 -7.53 3.35 1.66
C THR A 86 -6.32 2.41 1.80
N HIS A 87 -5.88 2.11 3.03
CA HIS A 87 -4.77 1.18 3.29
C HIS A 87 -5.16 -0.26 2.95
N GLU A 88 -6.34 -0.70 3.36
CA GLU A 88 -6.85 -2.05 3.06
C GLU A 88 -6.92 -2.31 1.56
N ALA A 89 -7.43 -1.36 0.77
CA ALA A 89 -7.51 -1.54 -0.68
C ALA A 89 -6.15 -1.65 -1.37
N VAL A 90 -5.12 -0.95 -0.85
CA VAL A 90 -3.76 -1.09 -1.38
C VAL A 90 -3.13 -2.40 -0.93
N LEU A 91 -3.35 -2.84 0.32
CA LEU A 91 -2.88 -4.13 0.81
C LEU A 91 -3.49 -5.28 0.00
N ASP A 92 -4.78 -5.20 -0.32
CA ASP A 92 -5.45 -6.16 -1.18
C ASP A 92 -4.85 -6.17 -2.59
N ALA A 93 -4.53 -5.01 -3.16
CA ALA A 93 -3.88 -4.92 -4.46
C ALA A 93 -2.45 -5.51 -4.43
N VAL A 94 -1.70 -5.30 -3.35
CA VAL A 94 -0.37 -5.91 -3.15
C VAL A 94 -0.49 -7.44 -3.11
N ARG A 95 -1.43 -7.98 -2.31
CA ARG A 95 -1.67 -9.42 -2.20
C ARG A 95 -2.11 -10.04 -3.53
N GLN A 96 -2.93 -9.34 -4.30
CA GLN A 96 -3.31 -9.77 -5.65
C GLN A 96 -2.09 -9.84 -6.59
N ALA A 97 -1.18 -8.86 -6.50
CA ALA A 97 0.06 -8.87 -7.29
C ALA A 97 0.99 -10.02 -6.88
N GLN A 98 1.04 -10.40 -5.60
CA GLN A 98 1.80 -11.56 -5.13
C GLN A 98 1.25 -12.88 -5.67
N GLY A 99 -0.07 -13.04 -5.67
CA GLY A 99 -0.74 -14.27 -6.15
C GLY A 99 -0.82 -14.43 -7.67
N ALA A 100 -0.41 -13.42 -8.44
CA ALA A 100 -0.35 -13.46 -9.90
C ALA A 100 1.01 -13.92 -10.46
N GLY A 101 1.95 -14.29 -9.57
CA GLY A 101 3.32 -14.72 -9.89
C GLY A 101 3.47 -16.21 -10.20
#